data_AF-A0A2A2S1G8-F1
#
_entry.id   AF-A0A2A2S1G8-F1
#
_cell.length_a   1.000
_cell.length_b   1.000
_cell.length_c   1.000
_cell.angle_alpha   90.00
_cell.angle_beta   90.00
_cell.angle_gamma   90.00
#
_symmetry.space_group_name_H-M   'P 1'
#
loop_
_entity.id
_entity.type
_entity.pdbx_description
1 polymer ?
#
loop_
_entity_poly.entity_id
_entity_poly.type
_entity_poly.pdbx_seq_one_letter_code
_entity_poly.pdbx_strand_id
1 'polypeptide(L)' 'MESSDVNSNISTTAFLRLRHDIKNQLSNIQLAIAGLKFECQADTSEDLALYISSLEQSAKAIDLMLNDFTKP' A
#
# COMPACT_ATOMS: atom_id res chain seq x y z
N MET A 1 -5.18 -30.81 21.47
CA MET A 1 -3.92 -30.34 20.86
C MET A 1 -4.14 -29.78 19.45
N GLU A 2 -5.21 -30.13 18.73
CA GLU A 2 -5.50 -29.61 17.38
C GLU A 2 -5.97 -28.14 17.32
N SER A 3 -6.47 -27.57 18.42
CA SER A 3 -7.13 -26.25 18.41
C SER A 3 -6.17 -25.06 18.28
N SER A 4 -4.90 -25.19 18.67
CA SER A 4 -3.88 -24.14 18.55
C SER A 4 -3.37 -24.00 17.13
N ASP A 5 -3.16 -25.12 16.44
CA ASP A 5 -2.57 -25.15 15.11
C ASP A 5 -3.56 -24.66 14.04
N VAL A 6 -4.85 -24.99 14.20
CA VAL A 6 -5.93 -24.48 13.34
C VAL A 6 -6.09 -22.96 13.48
N ASN A 7 -6.04 -22.42 14.70
CA ASN A 7 -6.11 -20.98 14.93
C ASN A 7 -4.89 -20.23 14.35
N SER A 8 -3.69 -20.80 14.44
CA SER A 8 -2.48 -20.21 13.84
C SER A 8 -2.55 -20.14 12.30
N ASN A 9 -3.10 -21.18 11.66
CA ASN A 9 -3.29 -21.25 10.22
C ASN A 9 -4.36 -20.27 9.71
N ILE A 10 -5.46 -20.10 10.47
CA ILE A 10 -6.49 -19.10 10.17
C ILE A 10 -5.90 -17.69 10.29
N SER A 11 -5.13 -17.40 11.33
CA SER A 11 -4.45 -16.11 11.51
C SER A 11 -3.49 -15.79 10.37
N THR A 12 -2.70 -16.78 9.94
CA THR A 12 -1.77 -16.63 8.80
C THR A 12 -2.53 -16.37 7.49
N THR A 13 -3.58 -17.13 7.23
CA THR A 13 -4.41 -16.95 6.01
C THR A 13 -5.11 -15.60 6.00
N ALA A 14 -5.67 -15.17 7.14
CA ALA A 14 -6.32 -13.87 7.28
C ALA A 14 -5.33 -12.73 7.05
N PHE A 15 -4.12 -12.82 7.59
CA PHE A 15 -3.06 -11.85 7.36
C PHE A 15 -2.65 -11.78 5.88
N LEU A 16 -2.48 -12.93 5.22
CA LEU A 16 -2.13 -12.97 3.79
C LEU A 16 -3.22 -12.34 2.90
N ARG A 17 -4.50 -12.53 3.23
CA ARG A 17 -5.62 -11.88 2.54
C ARG A 17 -5.61 -10.37 2.77
N LEU A 18 -5.49 -9.93 4.02
CA LEU A 18 -5.39 -8.52 4.35
C LEU A 18 -4.22 -7.86 3.60
N ARG A 19 -3.05 -8.51 3.56
CA ARG A 19 -1.88 -8.04 2.82
C ARG A 19 -2.18 -7.90 1.32
N HIS A 20 -2.82 -8.89 0.72
CA HIS A 20 -3.24 -8.83 -0.69
C HIS A 20 -4.16 -7.62 -0.93
N ASP A 21 -5.16 -7.43 -0.08
CA ASP A 21 -6.14 -6.35 -0.23
C ASP A 21 -5.50 -4.98 -0.09
N ILE A 22 -4.57 -4.80 0.87
CA ILE A 22 -3.81 -3.55 1.01
C ILE A 22 -2.93 -3.33 -0.23
N LYS A 23 -2.23 -4.36 -0.75
CA LYS A 23 -1.44 -4.23 -1.99
C LYS A 23 -2.30 -3.81 -3.17
N ASN A 24 -3.52 -4.33 -3.29
CA ASN A 24 -4.46 -3.91 -4.32
C ASN A 24 -4.86 -2.43 -4.18
N GLN A 25 -5.10 -1.95 -2.95
CA GLN A 25 -5.37 -0.52 -2.71
C GLN A 25 -4.15 0.36 -3.02
N LEU A 26 -2.94 -0.09 -2.72
CA LEU A 26 -1.72 0.64 -3.06
C LEU A 26 -1.55 0.79 -4.58
N SER A 27 -1.84 -0.27 -5.35
CA SER A 27 -1.85 -0.20 -6.81
C SER A 27 -2.85 0.84 -7.33
N ASN A 28 -4.06 0.90 -6.75
CA ASN A 28 -5.07 1.89 -7.11
C ASN A 28 -4.61 3.32 -6.77
N ILE A 29 -3.98 3.53 -5.61
CA ILE A 29 -3.45 4.84 -5.20
C ILE A 29 -2.33 5.28 -6.15
N GLN A 30 -1.41 4.38 -6.49
CA GLN A 30 -0.32 4.67 -7.43
C GLN A 30 -0.85 5.03 -8.82
N LEU A 31 -1.88 4.34 -9.30
CA LEU A 31 -2.56 4.66 -10.55
C LEU A 31 -3.20 6.07 -10.51
N ALA A 32 -3.90 6.40 -9.42
CA ALA A 32 -4.49 7.72 -9.25
C ALA A 32 -3.44 8.84 -9.20
N ILE A 33 -2.32 8.62 -8.48
CA ILE A 33 -1.18 9.55 -8.45
C ILE A 33 -0.61 9.76 -9.86
N ALA A 34 -0.46 8.70 -10.65
CA ALA A 34 0.02 8.81 -12.03
C ALA A 34 -0.94 9.63 -12.90
N GLY A 35 -2.26 9.43 -12.75
CA GLY A 35 -3.29 10.23 -13.42
C GLY A 35 -3.20 11.71 -13.05
N LEU A 36 -3.12 12.02 -11.75
CA LEU A 36 -2.96 13.40 -11.25
C LEU A 36 -1.68 14.06 -11.81
N LYS A 37 -0.56 13.33 -11.80
CA LYS A 37 0.70 13.81 -12.36
C LYS A 37 0.64 14.05 -13.86
N PHE A 38 -0.23 13.35 -14.60
CA PHE A 38 -0.43 13.55 -16.03
C PHE A 38 -1.34 14.75 -16.31
N GLU A 39 -2.46 14.86 -15.60
CA GLU A 39 -3.44 15.93 -15.79
C GLU A 39 -2.93 17.29 -15.32
N CYS A 40 -2.10 17.34 -14.27
CA CYS A 40 -1.68 18.59 -13.66
C CYS A 40 -0.40 19.21 -14.25
N GLN A 41 0.26 18.57 -15.23
CA GLN A 41 1.62 18.96 -15.68
C GLN A 41 1.80 20.43 -16.09
N ALA A 42 0.76 21.06 -16.63
CA ALA A 42 0.85 22.42 -17.16
C ALA A 42 0.78 23.51 -16.07
N ASP A 43 0.10 23.25 -14.95
CA ASP A 43 -0.26 24.27 -13.94
C ASP A 43 -0.08 23.76 -12.49
N THR A 44 0.84 22.81 -12.26
CA THR A 44 1.05 22.29 -10.91
C THR A 44 1.63 23.39 -10.01
N SER A 45 0.84 23.89 -9.08
CA SER A 45 1.34 24.75 -8.00
C SER A 45 2.34 23.96 -7.15
N GLU A 46 3.30 24.66 -6.54
CA GLU A 46 4.31 24.03 -5.68
C GLU A 46 3.68 23.19 -4.55
N ASP A 47 2.56 23.68 -3.99
CA ASP A 47 1.77 22.96 -2.99
C ASP A 47 1.20 21.64 -3.54
N LEU A 48 0.63 21.65 -4.75
CA LEU A 48 0.09 20.44 -5.37
C LEU A 48 1.19 19.42 -5.65
N ALA A 49 2.35 19.87 -6.14
CA ALA A 49 3.51 19.01 -6.33
C ALA A 49 3.97 18.37 -5.01
N LEU A 50 4.00 19.15 -3.92
CA LEU A 50 4.34 18.68 -2.58
C LEU A 50 3.34 17.62 -2.09
N TYR A 51 2.04 17.84 -2.26
CA TYR A 51 1.02 16.87 -1.85
C TYR A 51 1.12 15.57 -2.64
N ILE A 52 1.28 15.64 -3.96
CA ILE A 52 1.47 14.46 -4.82
C ILE A 52 2.72 13.69 -4.41
N SER A 53 3.84 14.37 -4.15
CA SER A 53 5.08 13.74 -3.68
C SER A 53 4.88 13.06 -2.32
N SER A 54 4.17 13.72 -1.40
CA SER A 54 3.88 13.19 -0.06
C SER A 54 3.02 11.93 -0.11
N LEU A 55 2.01 11.90 -1.00
CA LEU A 55 1.17 10.72 -1.24
C LEU A 55 2.00 9.54 -1.78
N GLU A 56 2.88 9.81 -2.75
CA GLU A 56 3.75 8.79 -3.35
C GLU A 56 4.73 8.20 -2.33
N GLN A 57 5.37 9.05 -1.52
CA GLN A 57 6.25 8.61 -0.44
C GLN A 57 5.51 7.77 0.60
N SER A 58 4.30 8.18 0.97
CA SER A 58 3.46 7.45 1.92
C SER A 58 3.07 6.06 1.38
N ALA A 59 2.62 5.98 0.13
CA ALA A 59 2.28 4.71 -0.51
C ALA A 59 3.49 3.75 -0.58
N LYS A 60 4.67 4.28 -0.89
CA LYS A 60 5.92 3.51 -0.90
C LYS A 60 6.30 3.02 0.50
N ALA A 61 6.17 3.86 1.52
CA ALA A 61 6.47 3.47 2.90
C ALA A 61 5.54 2.34 3.38
N ILE A 62 4.26 2.40 3.04
CA ILE A 62 3.30 1.33 3.36
C ILE A 62 3.68 0.01 2.68
N ASP A 63 4.04 0.04 1.39
CA ASP A 63 4.48 -1.18 0.69
C ASP A 63 5.74 -1.80 1.35
N LEU A 64 6.72 -0.97 1.71
CA LEU A 64 7.91 -1.42 2.43
C LEU A 64 7.56 -2.08 3.77
N MET A 65 6.73 -1.43 4.59
CA MET A 65 6.29 -1.99 5.87
C MET A 65 5.61 -3.36 5.67
N LEU A 66 4.72 -3.51 4.68
CA LEU A 66 4.05 -4.77 4.38
C LEU A 66 5.02 -5.88 3.95
N ASN A 67 6.10 -5.53 3.25
CA ASN A 67 7.12 -6.48 2.83
C ASN A 67 8.04 -6.87 4.01
N ASP A 68 8.34 -5.94 4.91
CA ASP A 68 9.17 -6.21 6.10
C ASP A 68 8.49 -7.15 7.11
N PHE A 69 7.15 -7.13 7.21
CA PHE A 69 6.38 -8.12 8.00
C PHE A 69 6.57 -9.58 7.55
N THR A 70 7.22 -9.81 6.42
CA THR A 70 7.41 -11.15 5.84
C THR A 70 8.87 -11.60 5.80
N LYS A 71 9.79 -10.79 6.34
CA LYS A 71 11.16 -11.23 6.57
C LYS A 71 11.15 -12.23 7.75
N PRO A 72 11.70 -13.45 7.57
CA PRO A 72 11.83 -14.42 8.65
C PRO A 72 12.74 -13.92 9.77
#